data_AF-A0A7C8U9G9-F1
#
_entry.id   AF-A0A7C8U9G9-F1
#
_cell.length_a   1.000
_cell.length_b   1.000
_cell.length_c   1.000
_cell.angle_alpha   90.00
_cell.angle_beta   90.00
_cell.angle_gamma   90.00
#
_symmetry.space_group_name_H-M   'P 1'
#
loop_
_entity.id
_entity.type
_entity.pdbx_description
1 polymer ?
#
loop_
_entity_poly.entity_id
_entity_poly.type
_entity_poly.pdbx_seq_one_letter_code
_entity_poly.pdbx_strand_id
1 'polypeptide(L)'
;MSAPDRIKSLVREEANQAINISKDAANSGSYMFPIQGIYHFLRYPSLQRPLWRKVLPTILLSVVVIVSMFFVTYLPQAAILTFVDGPIAFVNAAMLVLSESSTLILLISKWWWLDDATVEVFDAVLVQQNQTALVSAGREIKPTGGSDPLSKLGKRLKKPFGDGLVKSLIRYVVLLPLNFIPIIGTIIFFVLNGRSYQNIYYNSLVQ
;
A
#
# COMPACT_ATOMS: atom_id res chain seq x y z
N MET A 1 8.59 -12.30 31.25
CA MET A 1 8.96 -11.72 29.93
C MET A 1 8.05 -10.52 29.70
N SER A 2 8.61 -9.32 29.66
CA SER A 2 7.80 -8.10 29.59
C SER A 2 7.19 -7.93 28.19
N ALA A 3 6.03 -7.29 28.08
CA ALA A 3 5.38 -7.00 26.79
C ALA A 3 6.33 -6.42 25.70
N PRO A 4 7.26 -5.50 26.02
CA PRO A 4 8.21 -4.99 25.02
C PRO A 4 9.22 -6.05 24.53
N ASP A 5 9.60 -7.02 25.35
CA ASP A 5 10.53 -8.09 24.93
C ASP A 5 9.90 -9.04 23.91
N ARG A 6 8.59 -9.30 24.04
CA ARG A 6 7.82 -10.11 23.08
C ARG A 6 7.66 -9.41 21.74
N ILE A 7 7.40 -8.09 21.75
CA ILE A 7 7.30 -7.31 20.52
C ILE A 7 8.65 -7.31 19.78
N LYS A 8 9.75 -7.15 20.51
CA LYS A 8 11.09 -7.17 19.93
C LYS A 8 11.46 -8.53 19.34
N SER A 9 11.08 -9.63 19.99
CA SER A 9 11.33 -10.98 19.45
C SER A 9 10.47 -11.28 18.22
N LEU A 10 9.19 -10.90 18.23
CA LEU A 10 8.29 -11.07 17.08
C LEU A 10 8.75 -10.27 15.86
N VAL A 11 9.16 -9.01 16.06
CA VAL A 11 9.70 -8.17 14.98
C VAL A 11 10.99 -8.78 14.40
N ARG A 12 11.85 -9.33 15.27
CA ARG A 12 13.10 -9.97 14.82
C ARG A 12 12.84 -11.28 14.07
N GLU A 13 11.84 -12.03 14.48
CA GLU A 13 11.43 -13.28 13.84
C GLU A 13 10.78 -13.02 12.47
N GLU A 14 9.84 -12.07 12.38
CA GLU A 14 9.27 -11.64 11.09
C GLU A 14 10.35 -11.08 10.14
N ALA A 15 11.30 -10.31 10.66
CA ALA A 15 12.41 -9.78 9.86
C ALA A 15 13.30 -10.90 9.31
N ASN A 16 13.68 -11.87 10.14
CA ASN A 16 14.49 -13.01 9.70
C ASN A 16 13.74 -13.89 8.70
N GLN A 17 12.43 -14.09 8.90
CA GLN A 17 11.59 -14.84 7.97
C GLN A 17 11.46 -14.13 6.62
N ALA A 18 11.24 -12.81 6.62
CA ALA A 18 11.20 -12.00 5.41
C ALA A 18 12.54 -12.03 4.66
N ILE A 19 13.66 -12.00 5.37
CA ILE A 19 15.00 -12.11 4.79
C ILE A 19 15.20 -13.48 4.13
N ASN A 20 14.78 -14.56 4.79
CA ASN A 20 14.90 -15.91 4.24
C ASN A 20 14.04 -16.10 2.98
N ILE A 21 12.77 -15.65 3.01
CA ILE A 21 11.90 -15.65 1.83
C ILE A 21 12.51 -14.85 0.68
N SER A 22 13.15 -13.71 1.00
CA SER A 22 13.80 -12.86 0.00
C SER A 22 15.05 -13.51 -0.61
N LYS A 23 15.84 -14.23 0.21
CA LYS A 23 17.01 -14.99 -0.26
C LYS A 23 16.57 -16.17 -1.15
N ASP A 24 15.53 -16.88 -0.74
CA ASP A 24 14.99 -17.98 -1.52
C ASP A 24 14.44 -17.47 -2.86
N ALA A 25 13.70 -16.36 -2.87
CA ALA A 25 13.19 -15.72 -4.08
C ALA A 25 14.30 -15.22 -5.04
N ALA A 26 15.44 -14.78 -4.50
CA ALA A 26 16.59 -14.38 -5.30
C ALA A 26 17.27 -15.59 -5.94
N ASN A 27 17.46 -16.68 -5.18
CA ASN A 27 18.10 -17.90 -5.66
C ASN A 27 17.23 -18.70 -6.64
N SER A 28 15.91 -18.65 -6.50
CA SER A 28 14.94 -19.36 -7.36
C SER A 28 14.64 -18.67 -8.69
N GLY A 29 15.22 -17.48 -8.94
CA GLY A 29 14.89 -16.66 -10.11
C GLY A 29 13.48 -16.05 -10.08
N SER A 30 12.80 -16.11 -8.93
CA SER A 30 11.42 -15.65 -8.75
C SER A 30 11.25 -14.13 -8.86
N TYR A 31 12.36 -13.38 -8.89
CA TYR A 31 12.37 -11.93 -9.16
C TYR A 31 11.74 -11.57 -10.53
N MET A 32 11.70 -12.50 -11.49
CA MET A 32 11.09 -12.26 -12.80
C MET A 32 9.56 -12.40 -12.78
N PHE A 33 8.97 -13.00 -11.73
CA PHE A 33 7.54 -13.28 -11.65
C PHE A 33 6.62 -12.06 -11.69
N PRO A 34 6.95 -10.90 -11.10
CA PRO A 34 6.10 -9.71 -11.24
C PRO A 34 5.94 -9.28 -12.70
N ILE A 35 7.02 -9.31 -13.48
CA ILE A 35 7.00 -8.95 -14.91
C ILE A 35 6.19 -9.98 -15.70
N GLN A 36 6.43 -11.27 -15.45
CA GLN A 36 5.65 -12.35 -16.06
C GLN A 36 4.17 -12.26 -15.69
N GLY A 37 3.85 -11.90 -14.45
CA GLY A 37 2.49 -11.68 -13.96
C GLY A 37 1.79 -10.53 -14.66
N ILE A 38 2.47 -9.39 -14.88
CA ILE A 38 1.94 -8.27 -15.67
C ILE A 38 1.67 -8.72 -17.11
N TYR A 39 2.63 -9.37 -17.76
CA TYR A 39 2.46 -9.86 -19.13
C TYR A 39 1.28 -10.85 -19.22
N HIS A 40 1.19 -11.79 -18.28
CA HIS A 40 0.11 -12.76 -18.20
C HIS A 40 -1.25 -12.07 -17.98
N PHE A 41 -1.33 -11.14 -17.03
CA PHE A 41 -2.54 -10.36 -16.76
C PHE A 41 -3.00 -9.53 -17.97
N LEU A 42 -2.07 -8.94 -18.71
CA LEU A 42 -2.38 -8.20 -19.94
C LEU A 42 -2.87 -9.13 -21.07
N ARG A 43 -2.33 -10.35 -21.16
CA ARG A 43 -2.67 -11.33 -22.19
C ARG A 43 -4.04 -11.98 -22.01
N TYR A 44 -4.56 -12.07 -20.78
CA TYR A 44 -5.84 -12.74 -20.48
C TYR A 44 -6.90 -11.74 -19.99
N PRO A 45 -7.80 -11.25 -20.88
CA PRO A 45 -8.85 -10.28 -20.52
C PRO A 45 -9.81 -10.76 -19.43
N SER A 46 -9.99 -12.07 -19.27
CA SER A 46 -10.83 -12.64 -18.21
C SER A 46 -10.33 -12.26 -16.82
N LEU A 47 -9.01 -12.18 -16.61
CA LEU A 47 -8.39 -11.77 -15.34
C LEU A 47 -8.60 -10.28 -15.05
N GLN A 48 -8.83 -9.46 -16.07
CA GLN A 48 -8.97 -8.01 -15.89
C GLN A 48 -10.40 -7.62 -15.47
N ARG A 49 -11.39 -8.45 -15.79
CA ARG A 49 -12.82 -8.17 -15.54
C ARG A 49 -13.13 -7.81 -14.08
N PRO A 50 -12.61 -8.52 -13.05
CA PRO A 50 -12.88 -8.18 -11.65
C PRO A 50 -12.42 -6.76 -11.30
N LEU A 51 -11.26 -6.34 -11.82
CA LEU A 51 -10.70 -5.01 -11.56
C LEU A 51 -11.47 -3.92 -12.33
N TRP A 52 -11.77 -4.14 -13.61
CA TRP A 52 -12.54 -3.20 -14.43
C TRP A 52 -13.92 -2.89 -13.84
N ARG A 53 -14.60 -3.87 -13.25
CA ARG A 53 -15.89 -3.67 -12.57
C ARG A 53 -15.80 -2.74 -11.35
N LYS A 54 -14.60 -2.54 -10.78
CA LYS A 54 -14.38 -1.66 -9.63
C LYS A 54 -13.86 -0.28 -10.01
N VAL A 55 -13.51 -0.04 -11.28
CA VAL A 55 -13.04 1.27 -11.76
C VAL A 55 -14.10 2.34 -11.58
N LEU A 56 -15.31 2.13 -12.07
CA LEU A 56 -16.39 3.12 -11.97
C LEU A 56 -16.74 3.45 -10.50
N PRO A 57 -16.97 2.48 -9.59
CA PRO A 57 -17.14 2.77 -8.16
C PRO A 57 -15.98 3.56 -7.55
N THR A 58 -14.74 3.28 -7.95
CA THR A 58 -13.55 3.96 -7.43
C THR A 58 -13.45 5.41 -7.93
N ILE A 59 -13.83 5.67 -9.19
CA ILE A 59 -13.92 7.02 -9.75
C ILE A 59 -15.01 7.84 -9.05
N LEU A 60 -16.18 7.24 -8.83
CA LEU A 60 -17.26 7.94 -8.12
C LEU A 60 -16.85 8.26 -6.68
N LEU A 61 -16.23 7.30 -5.99
CA LEU A 61 -15.66 7.51 -4.67
C LEU A 61 -14.61 8.63 -4.68
N SER A 62 -13.71 8.64 -5.67
CA SER A 62 -12.65 9.65 -5.73
C SER A 62 -13.22 11.06 -5.91
N VAL A 63 -14.19 11.24 -6.80
CA VAL A 63 -14.86 12.54 -6.99
C VAL A 63 -15.51 13.00 -5.69
N VAL A 64 -16.29 12.14 -5.03
CA VAL A 64 -16.98 12.49 -3.78
C VAL A 64 -16.00 12.87 -2.68
N VAL A 65 -14.95 12.07 -2.48
CA VAL A 65 -13.95 12.32 -1.43
C VAL A 65 -13.16 13.59 -1.72
N ILE A 66 -12.68 13.78 -2.95
CA ILE A 66 -11.90 14.97 -3.33
C ILE A 66 -12.75 16.24 -3.14
N VAL A 67 -13.98 16.26 -3.67
CA VAL A 67 -14.86 17.43 -3.53
C VAL A 67 -15.15 17.74 -2.07
N SER A 68 -15.44 16.72 -1.26
CA SER A 68 -15.71 16.88 0.18
C SER A 68 -14.48 17.39 0.94
N MET A 69 -13.29 16.83 0.66
CA MET A 69 -12.03 17.27 1.26
C MET A 69 -11.71 18.72 0.86
N PHE A 70 -11.81 19.07 -0.42
CA PHE A 70 -11.60 20.46 -0.85
C PHE A 70 -12.60 21.43 -0.22
N PHE A 71 -13.86 21.03 -0.04
CA PHE A 71 -14.85 21.89 0.59
C PHE A 71 -14.55 22.13 2.08
N VAL A 72 -14.07 21.10 2.80
CA VAL A 72 -13.89 21.15 4.25
C VAL A 72 -12.50 21.60 4.66
N THR A 73 -11.44 21.06 4.06
CA THR A 73 -10.07 21.19 4.54
C THR A 73 -9.27 22.26 3.80
N TYR A 74 -9.54 22.49 2.50
CA TYR A 74 -8.70 23.37 1.67
C TYR A 74 -8.56 24.79 2.25
N LEU A 75 -9.67 25.45 2.58
CA LEU A 75 -9.61 26.84 3.04
C LEU A 75 -8.93 26.97 4.42
N PRO A 76 -9.29 26.16 5.45
CA PRO A 76 -8.53 26.12 6.70
C PRO A 76 -7.04 25.79 6.51
N GLN A 77 -6.72 24.83 5.64
CA GLN A 77 -5.36 24.35 5.41
C GLN A 77 -4.50 25.39 4.67
N ALA A 78 -5.06 26.06 3.66
CA ALA A 78 -4.42 27.17 2.97
C ALA A 78 -4.16 28.35 3.92
N ALA A 79 -5.10 28.66 4.81
CA ALA A 79 -4.93 29.72 5.80
C ALA A 79 -3.76 29.42 6.76
N ILE A 80 -3.67 28.18 7.27
CA ILE A 80 -2.55 27.76 8.12
C ILE A 80 -1.22 27.79 7.35
N LEU A 81 -1.20 27.27 6.12
CA LEU A 81 0.01 27.22 5.29
C LEU A 81 0.48 28.61 4.88
N THR A 82 -0.39 29.62 4.81
CA THR A 82 0.00 31.00 4.46
C THR A 82 0.96 31.59 5.48
N PHE A 83 0.91 31.17 6.75
CA PHE A 83 1.86 31.60 7.78
C PHE A 83 3.28 31.06 7.57
N VAL A 84 3.44 29.96 6.85
CA VAL A 84 4.74 29.28 6.63
C VAL A 84 5.24 29.52 5.21
N ASP A 85 4.38 29.32 4.22
CA ASP A 85 4.71 29.27 2.80
C ASP A 85 4.35 30.57 2.07
N GLY A 86 3.64 31.51 2.72
CA GLY A 86 3.27 32.79 2.11
C GLY A 86 2.36 32.62 0.87
N PRO A 87 2.58 33.36 -0.24
CA PRO A 87 1.67 33.37 -1.39
C PRO A 87 1.51 32.02 -2.11
N ILE A 88 2.47 31.10 -2.00
CA ILE A 88 2.40 29.77 -2.63
C ILE A 88 1.59 28.75 -1.80
N ALA A 89 1.15 29.13 -0.59
CA ALA A 89 0.41 28.27 0.33
C ALA A 89 -0.85 27.67 -0.27
N PHE A 90 -1.55 28.38 -1.16
CA PHE A 90 -2.76 27.88 -1.82
C PHE A 90 -2.48 26.67 -2.73
N VAL A 91 -1.33 26.67 -3.43
CA VAL A 91 -0.92 25.56 -4.29
C VAL A 91 -0.48 24.37 -3.44
N ASN A 92 0.32 24.62 -2.39
CA ASN A 92 0.77 23.58 -1.46
C ASN A 92 -0.42 22.94 -0.72
N ALA A 93 -1.39 23.74 -0.30
CA ALA A 93 -2.62 23.25 0.31
C ALA A 93 -3.41 22.37 -0.66
N ALA A 94 -3.58 22.77 -1.92
CA ALA A 94 -4.25 21.94 -2.91
C ALA A 94 -3.54 20.59 -3.09
N MET A 95 -2.21 20.57 -3.20
CA MET A 95 -1.44 19.33 -3.31
C MET A 95 -1.61 18.43 -2.08
N LEU A 96 -1.61 19.02 -0.88
CA LEU A 96 -1.76 18.27 0.36
C LEU A 96 -3.16 17.68 0.51
N VAL A 97 -4.20 18.43 0.17
CA VAL A 97 -5.60 17.95 0.12
C VAL A 97 -5.74 16.79 -0.88
N LEU A 98 -5.10 16.86 -2.06
CA LEU A 98 -5.09 15.74 -3.02
C LEU A 98 -4.43 14.48 -2.42
N SER A 99 -3.28 14.64 -1.76
CA SER A 99 -2.53 13.55 -1.13
C SER A 99 -3.36 12.87 -0.02
N GLU A 100 -3.95 13.65 0.87
CA GLU A 100 -4.82 13.17 1.94
C GLU A 100 -6.06 12.45 1.37
N SER A 101 -6.71 13.06 0.37
CA SER A 101 -7.85 12.48 -0.34
C SER A 101 -7.49 11.14 -0.98
N SER A 102 -6.33 11.04 -1.65
CA SER A 102 -5.88 9.80 -2.29
C SER A 102 -5.73 8.65 -1.28
N THR A 103 -5.26 8.97 -0.08
CA THR A 103 -5.09 7.98 0.98
C THR A 103 -6.43 7.54 1.56
N LEU A 104 -7.37 8.48 1.75
CA LEU A 104 -8.74 8.16 2.16
C LEU A 104 -9.46 7.31 1.10
N ILE A 105 -9.33 7.64 -0.19
CA ILE A 105 -9.89 6.87 -1.30
C ILE A 105 -9.32 5.44 -1.28
N LEU A 106 -8.01 5.29 -1.11
CA LEU A 106 -7.36 3.97 -1.03
C LEU A 106 -7.89 3.16 0.15
N LEU A 107 -8.02 3.77 1.33
CA LEU A 107 -8.49 3.11 2.53
C LEU A 107 -9.94 2.64 2.38
N ILE A 108 -10.83 3.52 1.91
CA ILE A 108 -12.25 3.22 1.73
C ILE A 108 -12.44 2.18 0.61
N SER A 109 -11.77 2.34 -0.53
CA SER A 109 -11.87 1.39 -1.65
C SER A 109 -11.35 0.00 -1.28
N LYS A 110 -10.25 -0.09 -0.52
CA LYS A 110 -9.77 -1.36 0.05
C LYS A 110 -10.80 -2.01 0.95
N TRP A 111 -11.39 -1.24 1.87
CA TRP A 111 -12.37 -1.76 2.81
C TRP A 111 -13.62 -2.31 2.11
N TRP A 112 -14.09 -1.65 1.05
CA TRP A 112 -15.34 -2.03 0.40
C TRP A 112 -15.21 -3.02 -0.75
N TRP A 113 -14.18 -2.95 -1.60
CA TRP A 113 -14.18 -3.78 -2.81
C TRP A 113 -12.84 -4.12 -3.45
N LEU A 114 -11.78 -3.34 -3.21
CA LEU A 114 -10.52 -3.52 -3.95
C LEU A 114 -9.84 -4.84 -3.55
N ASP A 115 -9.83 -5.13 -2.26
CA ASP A 115 -9.29 -6.37 -1.70
C ASP A 115 -9.99 -7.61 -2.28
N ASP A 116 -11.31 -7.53 -2.41
CA ASP A 116 -12.09 -8.63 -2.98
C ASP A 116 -11.71 -8.88 -4.44
N ALA A 117 -11.59 -7.82 -5.24
CA ALA A 117 -11.22 -7.92 -6.65
C ALA A 117 -9.79 -8.46 -6.81
N THR A 118 -8.83 -7.98 -6.00
CA THR A 118 -7.44 -8.46 -6.03
C THR A 118 -7.35 -9.96 -5.74
N VAL A 119 -8.02 -10.44 -4.69
CA VAL A 119 -8.03 -11.87 -4.37
C VAL A 119 -8.73 -12.68 -5.49
N GLU A 120 -9.67 -12.09 -6.22
CA GLU A 120 -10.39 -12.81 -7.28
C GLU A 120 -9.47 -13.04 -8.48
N VAL A 121 -8.69 -12.02 -8.84
CA VAL A 121 -7.65 -12.14 -9.86
C VAL A 121 -6.58 -13.14 -9.42
N PHE A 122 -6.14 -13.09 -8.17
CA PHE A 122 -5.16 -14.03 -7.64
C PHE A 122 -5.63 -15.49 -7.71
N ASP A 123 -6.84 -15.77 -7.20
CA ASP A 123 -7.44 -17.10 -7.26
C ASP A 123 -7.59 -17.58 -8.72
N ALA A 124 -8.02 -16.69 -9.61
CA ALA A 124 -8.19 -17.01 -11.03
C ALA A 124 -6.86 -17.38 -11.70
N VAL A 125 -5.76 -16.68 -11.37
CA VAL A 125 -4.42 -17.00 -11.86
C VAL A 125 -3.98 -18.37 -11.35
N LEU A 126 -4.19 -18.69 -10.06
CA LEU A 126 -3.84 -20.00 -9.50
C LEU A 126 -4.63 -21.13 -10.18
N VAL A 127 -5.92 -20.95 -10.41
CA VAL A 127 -6.75 -21.91 -11.16
C VAL A 127 -6.23 -22.08 -12.60
N GLN A 128 -5.83 -21.00 -13.27
CA GLN A 128 -5.28 -21.05 -14.62
C GLN A 128 -3.93 -21.78 -14.68
N GLN A 129 -3.13 -21.71 -13.61
CA GLN A 129 -1.83 -22.40 -13.48
C GLN A 129 -1.95 -23.81 -12.92
N ASN A 130 -3.17 -24.39 -12.86
CA ASN A 130 -3.47 -25.70 -12.29
C ASN A 130 -3.11 -25.87 -10.80
N GLN A 131 -2.97 -24.76 -10.06
CA GLN A 131 -2.70 -24.73 -8.62
C GLN A 131 -4.02 -24.70 -7.82
N THR A 132 -5.00 -25.50 -8.22
CA THR A 132 -6.36 -25.50 -7.65
C THR A 132 -6.40 -25.95 -6.19
N ALA A 133 -5.46 -26.79 -5.76
CA ALA A 133 -5.32 -27.24 -4.37
C ALA A 133 -5.05 -26.10 -3.38
N LEU A 134 -4.43 -25.01 -3.84
CA LEU A 134 -4.17 -23.82 -3.01
C LEU A 134 -5.41 -22.94 -2.86
N VAL A 135 -6.30 -22.94 -3.86
CA VAL A 135 -7.53 -22.14 -3.89
C VAL A 135 -8.66 -22.84 -3.12
N SER A 136 -8.73 -24.17 -3.19
CA SER A 136 -9.76 -24.97 -2.51
C SER A 136 -9.73 -24.85 -0.98
N ALA A 137 -8.60 -24.43 -0.40
CA ALA A 137 -8.46 -24.16 1.02
C ALA A 137 -9.23 -22.90 1.49
N GLY A 138 -9.48 -21.94 0.60
CA GLY A 138 -10.11 -20.65 0.93
C GLY A 138 -11.44 -20.37 0.22
N ARG A 139 -11.78 -21.16 -0.80
CA ARG A 139 -12.91 -20.92 -1.70
C ARG A 139 -13.41 -22.22 -2.32
N GLU A 140 -14.72 -22.31 -2.54
CA GLU A 140 -15.28 -23.44 -3.30
C GLU A 140 -14.84 -23.38 -4.76
N ILE A 141 -14.47 -24.53 -5.34
CA ILE A 141 -14.18 -24.65 -6.77
C ILE A 141 -15.32 -25.42 -7.41
N LYS A 142 -15.96 -24.83 -8.43
CA LYS A 142 -17.03 -25.48 -9.17
C LYS A 142 -16.43 -26.33 -10.30
N PRO A 143 -16.58 -27.68 -10.27
CA PRO A 143 -16.03 -28.55 -11.30
C PRO A 143 -16.67 -28.37 -12.68
N THR A 144 -17.83 -27.72 -12.76
CA THR A 144 -18.62 -27.48 -13.99
C THR A 144 -18.39 -26.12 -14.65
N GLY A 145 -17.48 -25.28 -14.16
CA GLY A 145 -17.11 -24.04 -14.84
C GLY A 145 -16.37 -24.35 -16.14
N GLY A 146 -16.78 -23.74 -17.26
CA GLY A 146 -16.22 -23.97 -18.60
C GLY A 146 -14.73 -23.58 -18.73
N SER A 147 -14.27 -23.24 -19.93
CA SER A 147 -12.85 -22.90 -20.16
C SER A 147 -12.37 -21.62 -19.44
N ASP A 148 -13.27 -20.78 -18.94
CA ASP A 148 -12.94 -19.51 -18.25
C ASP A 148 -12.59 -19.77 -16.76
N PRO A 149 -11.35 -19.45 -16.30
CA PRO A 149 -10.92 -19.66 -14.91
C PRO A 149 -11.81 -18.98 -13.87
N LEU A 150 -12.41 -17.81 -14.19
CA LEU A 150 -13.33 -17.12 -13.29
C LEU A 150 -14.61 -17.92 -13.05
N SER A 151 -15.09 -18.64 -14.07
CA SER A 151 -16.34 -19.42 -13.98
C SER A 151 -16.22 -20.64 -13.07
N LYS A 152 -14.97 -21.08 -12.79
CA LYS A 152 -14.65 -22.18 -11.87
C LYS A 152 -14.57 -21.72 -10.41
N LEU A 153 -14.53 -20.41 -10.15
CA LEU A 153 -14.50 -19.86 -8.79
C LEU A 153 -15.92 -19.80 -8.20
N GLY A 154 -16.12 -20.45 -7.05
CA GLY A 154 -17.35 -20.46 -6.28
C GLY A 154 -17.41 -19.35 -5.22
N LYS A 155 -18.36 -19.50 -4.27
CA LYS A 155 -18.51 -18.55 -3.16
C LYS A 155 -17.28 -18.64 -2.24
N ARG A 156 -16.85 -17.49 -1.73
CA ARG A 156 -15.74 -17.41 -0.78
C ARG A 156 -16.19 -17.90 0.59
N LEU A 157 -15.31 -18.67 1.23
CA LEU A 157 -15.54 -19.22 2.56
C LEU A 157 -14.91 -18.34 3.67
N LYS A 158 -14.03 -17.39 3.30
CA LYS A 158 -13.32 -16.51 4.24
C LYS A 158 -13.24 -15.07 3.72
N LYS A 159 -13.32 -14.08 4.61
CA LYS A 159 -13.02 -12.68 4.26
C LYS A 159 -11.52 -12.56 3.91
N PRO A 160 -11.19 -11.86 2.81
CA PRO A 160 -9.85 -11.90 2.22
C PRO A 160 -8.75 -11.34 3.13
N PHE A 161 -9.09 -10.38 3.99
CA PHE A 161 -8.15 -9.79 4.96
C PHE A 161 -8.87 -9.57 6.29
N GLY A 162 -8.87 -10.60 7.16
CA GLY A 162 -9.19 -10.40 8.58
C GLY A 162 -8.14 -9.49 9.24
N ASP A 163 -8.56 -8.60 10.15
CA ASP A 163 -7.77 -7.64 10.95
C ASP A 163 -6.76 -6.72 10.24
N GLY A 164 -6.52 -6.88 8.93
CA GLY A 164 -5.62 -6.05 8.12
C GLY A 164 -6.07 -4.59 8.02
N LEU A 165 -7.35 -4.31 8.27
CA LEU A 165 -7.90 -2.96 8.37
C LEU A 165 -7.36 -2.23 9.59
N VAL A 166 -7.30 -2.87 10.76
CA VAL A 166 -6.76 -2.25 11.99
C VAL A 166 -5.27 -1.98 11.81
N LYS A 167 -4.52 -2.93 11.24
CA LYS A 167 -3.10 -2.75 10.93
C LYS A 167 -2.87 -1.64 9.89
N SER A 168 -3.72 -1.54 8.87
CA SER A 168 -3.63 -0.49 7.84
C SER A 168 -4.06 0.89 8.34
N LEU A 169 -5.06 0.95 9.21
CA LEU A 169 -5.48 2.17 9.92
C LEU A 169 -4.40 2.63 10.90
N ILE A 170 -3.82 1.73 11.69
CA ILE A 170 -2.68 2.03 12.57
C ILE A 170 -1.51 2.52 11.72
N ARG A 171 -1.19 1.84 10.62
CA ARG A 171 -0.14 2.28 9.70
C ARG A 171 -0.45 3.65 9.11
N TYR A 172 -1.71 3.93 8.76
CA TYR A 172 -2.16 5.23 8.26
C TYR A 172 -2.06 6.32 9.33
N VAL A 173 -2.54 6.09 10.55
CA VAL A 173 -2.41 7.01 11.69
C VAL A 173 -0.95 7.24 12.07
N VAL A 174 -0.06 6.25 11.88
CA VAL A 174 1.39 6.38 12.10
C VAL A 174 2.11 7.05 10.91
N LEU A 175 1.64 6.84 9.68
CA LEU A 175 2.14 7.48 8.45
C LEU A 175 1.60 8.90 8.25
N LEU A 176 0.47 9.24 8.88
CA LEU A 176 -0.17 10.55 8.80
C LEU A 176 0.79 11.64 9.28
N PRO A 177 1.37 11.56 10.49
CA PRO A 177 2.42 12.46 10.94
C PRO A 177 3.64 12.49 10.02
N LEU A 178 3.92 11.39 9.31
CA LEU A 178 5.07 11.27 8.42
C LEU A 178 4.85 11.97 7.07
N ASN A 179 3.59 12.05 6.59
CA ASN A 179 3.19 12.81 5.40
C ASN A 179 3.05 14.32 5.65
N PHE A 180 2.86 14.74 6.91
CA PHE A 180 2.76 16.16 7.31
C PHE A 180 4.10 16.90 7.34
N ILE A 181 5.17 16.29 6.81
CA ILE A 181 6.52 16.81 6.94
C ILE A 181 7.15 17.10 5.57
N PRO A 182 6.90 18.30 5.03
CA PRO A 182 7.85 18.99 4.16
C PRO A 182 9.05 19.55 4.95
N ILE A 183 8.89 19.82 6.25
CA ILE A 183 9.79 20.69 7.04
C ILE A 183 10.89 19.92 7.79
N ILE A 184 10.59 18.78 8.43
CA ILE A 184 11.62 17.95 9.08
C ILE A 184 12.58 17.33 8.05
N GLY A 185 12.19 17.15 6.78
CA GLY A 185 13.13 16.77 5.72
C GLY A 185 14.27 17.79 5.57
N THR A 186 13.91 19.08 5.52
CA THR A 186 14.87 20.19 5.45
C THR A 186 15.61 20.40 6.78
N ILE A 187 14.94 20.28 7.94
CA ILE A 187 15.61 20.41 9.25
C ILE A 187 16.54 19.23 9.53
N ILE A 188 16.16 17.99 9.23
CA ILE A 188 17.05 16.81 9.30
C ILE A 188 18.18 16.95 8.30
N PHE A 189 17.93 17.44 7.08
CA PHE A 189 18.99 17.75 6.14
C PHE A 189 19.95 18.79 6.72
N PHE A 190 19.48 19.91 7.29
CA PHE A 190 20.34 20.90 7.94
C PHE A 190 21.06 20.38 9.20
N VAL A 191 20.42 19.52 10.00
CA VAL A 191 20.99 18.95 11.24
C VAL A 191 22.00 17.85 10.92
N LEU A 192 21.74 17.01 9.91
CA LEU A 192 22.66 15.97 9.45
C LEU A 192 23.82 16.57 8.64
N ASN A 193 23.57 17.55 7.76
CA ASN A 193 24.63 18.23 7.02
C ASN A 193 25.40 19.26 7.88
N GLY A 194 24.78 19.80 8.94
CA GLY A 194 25.45 20.67 9.92
C GLY A 194 26.49 19.95 10.77
N ARG A 195 26.44 18.61 10.87
CA ARG A 195 27.45 17.80 11.58
C ARG A 195 28.65 17.41 10.72
N SER A 196 28.57 17.57 9.40
CA SER A 196 29.66 17.21 8.48
C SER A 196 30.84 18.18 8.48
N TYR A 197 30.67 19.40 9.05
CA TYR A 197 31.77 20.37 9.15
C TYR A 197 32.62 20.25 10.43
N GLN A 198 32.14 19.56 11.46
CA GLN A 198 32.85 19.51 12.75
C GLN A 198 33.78 18.29 12.89
N ASN A 199 33.49 17.17 12.22
CA ASN A 199 34.30 15.95 12.33
C ASN A 199 35.48 15.86 11.34
N ILE A 200 35.55 16.72 10.32
CA ILE A 200 36.67 16.72 9.36
C ILE A 200 37.88 17.53 9.88
N TYR A 201 37.68 18.45 10.83
CA TYR A 201 38.78 19.24 11.41
C TYR A 201 39.40 18.65 12.68
N TYR A 202 38.73 17.71 13.37
CA TYR A 202 39.23 17.19 14.65
C TYR A 202 40.12 15.96 14.51
N ASN A 203 40.03 15.22 13.39
CA ASN A 203 40.80 13.98 13.18
C ASN A 203 42.07 14.17 12.33
N SER A 204 42.41 15.42 11.98
CA SER A 204 43.64 15.78 11.25
C SER A 204 44.63 16.61 12.07
N LEU A 205 44.33 16.90 13.35
CA LEU A 205 45.17 17.72 14.23
C LEU A 205 45.53 17.07 15.58
N VAL A 206 45.18 15.81 15.80
CA VAL A 206 45.68 15.05 16.96
C VAL A 206 46.01 13.61 16.54
N GLN A 207 46.89 13.52 15.52
CA GLN A 207 48.05 12.63 15.61
C GLN A 207 49.15 13.40 16.32
#